data_AF-W5IH85-F1
#
_entry.id   AF-W5IH85-F1
#
_cell.length_a   1.000
_cell.length_b   1.000
_cell.length_c   1.000
_cell.angle_alpha   90.00
_cell.angle_beta   90.00
_cell.angle_gamma   90.00
#
_symmetry.space_group_name_H-M   'P 1'
#
loop_
_entity.id
_entity.type
_entity.pdbx_description
1 polymer ?
#
loop_
_entity_poly.entity_id
_entity_poly.type
_entity_poly.pdbx_seq_one_letter_code
_entity_poly.pdbx_strand_id
1 'polypeptide(L)' 'MAESSHRTVKEKKPNIFMRIGQFIKQVLDEMRKVVAPSGLELLKWSLAVFIFVLLLMLFTTGIDFGLGKLMLFLFG' A
#
# COMPACT_ATOMS: atom_id res chain seq x y z
N MET A 1 22.21 -48.20 -41.90
CA MET A 1 22.45 -46.74 -41.85
C MET A 1 21.13 -46.07 -41.53
N ALA A 2 20.95 -45.54 -40.31
CA ALA A 2 19.73 -44.84 -39.92
C ALA A 2 19.79 -43.38 -40.38
N GLU A 3 18.76 -42.95 -41.09
CA GLU A 3 18.57 -41.60 -41.61
C GLU A 3 18.36 -40.59 -40.48
N SER A 4 19.12 -39.50 -40.49
CA SER A 4 19.07 -38.43 -39.50
C SER A 4 17.77 -37.64 -39.61
N SER A 5 16.86 -37.87 -38.66
CA SER A 5 15.60 -37.11 -38.53
C SER A 5 15.90 -35.65 -38.17
N HIS A 6 15.77 -34.78 -39.17
CA HIS A 6 15.93 -33.34 -39.04
C HIS A 6 14.72 -32.76 -38.28
N ARG A 7 14.86 -32.52 -36.96
CA ARG A 7 13.85 -31.81 -36.15
C ARG A 7 13.88 -30.33 -36.50
N THR A 8 13.01 -29.91 -37.42
CA THR A 8 12.73 -28.50 -37.66
C THR A 8 11.96 -27.92 -36.47
N VAL A 9 12.68 -27.27 -35.55
CA VAL A 9 12.07 -26.44 -34.50
C VAL A 9 11.42 -25.23 -35.20
N LYS A 10 10.10 -25.29 -35.36
CA LYS A 10 9.31 -24.15 -35.86
C LYS A 10 9.42 -23.02 -34.84
N GLU A 11 10.21 -22.00 -35.14
CA GLU A 11 10.21 -20.74 -34.39
C GLU A 11 8.83 -20.08 -34.52
N LYS A 12 8.00 -20.24 -33.49
CA LYS A 12 6.76 -19.47 -33.35
C LYS A 12 7.16 -18.02 -33.06
N LYS A 13 6.96 -17.15 -34.05
CA LYS A 13 7.03 -15.68 -33.91
C LYS A 13 6.32 -15.28 -32.60
N PRO A 14 6.92 -14.43 -31.75
CA PRO A 14 6.33 -14.06 -30.47
C PRO A 14 4.98 -13.38 -30.70
N ASN A 15 3.91 -14.08 -30.32
CA ASN A 15 2.54 -13.63 -30.49
C ASN A 15 2.26 -12.46 -29.51
N ILE A 16 1.32 -11.55 -29.82
CA ILE A 16 0.96 -10.41 -28.95
C ILE A 16 0.61 -10.86 -27.52
N PHE A 17 0.00 -12.04 -27.39
CA PHE A 17 -0.29 -12.71 -26.13
C PHE A 17 0.96 -13.07 -25.30
N MET A 18 2.07 -13.40 -25.95
CA MET A 18 3.35 -13.67 -25.28
C MET A 18 3.92 -12.39 -24.66
N ARG A 19 3.75 -11.25 -25.34
CA ARG A 19 4.20 -9.93 -24.86
C ARG A 19 3.42 -9.47 -23.63
N ILE A 20 2.10 -9.68 -23.64
CA ILE A 20 1.23 -9.40 -22.49
C ILE A 20 1.57 -10.33 -21.31
N GLY A 21 1.80 -11.62 -21.57
CA GLY A 21 2.22 -12.56 -20.53
C GLY A 21 3.55 -12.20 -19.88
N GLN A 22 4.51 -11.68 -20.64
CA GLN A 22 5.78 -11.16 -20.12
C GLN A 22 5.58 -9.90 -19.28
N PHE A 23 4.69 -8.99 -19.70
CA PHE A 23 4.37 -7.77 -18.94
C PHE A 23 3.76 -8.08 -17.57
N ILE A 24 2.78 -8.99 -17.51
CA ILE A 24 2.19 -9.43 -16.24
C ILE A 24 3.25 -10.05 -15.32
N LYS A 25 4.16 -10.87 -15.87
CA LYS A 25 5.29 -11.43 -15.12
C LYS A 25 6.20 -10.35 -14.54
N GLN A 26 6.52 -9.33 -15.33
CA GLN A 26 7.33 -8.18 -14.87
C GLN A 26 6.63 -7.41 -13.75
N VAL A 27 5.34 -7.13 -13.87
CA VAL A 27 4.56 -6.46 -12.81
C VAL A 27 4.57 -7.27 -11.51
N LEU A 28 4.39 -8.59 -11.58
CA LEU A 28 4.45 -9.45 -10.39
C LEU A 28 5.85 -9.50 -9.76
N ASP A 29 6.91 -9.52 -10.58
CA ASP A 29 8.28 -9.45 -10.10
C ASP A 29 8.59 -8.10 -9.43
N GLU A 30 8.04 -6.99 -9.95
CA GLU A 30 8.19 -5.67 -9.35
C GLU A 30 7.38 -5.53 -8.06
N MET A 31 6.16 -6.08 -8.03
CA MET A 31 5.33 -6.12 -6.82
C MET A 31 5.96 -6.97 -5.71
N ARG A 32 6.75 -8.00 -6.05
CA ARG A 32 7.56 -8.76 -5.08
C ARG A 32 8.74 -7.98 -4.52
N LYS A 33 9.23 -6.94 -5.23
CA LYS A 33 10.27 -6.03 -4.73
C LYS A 33 9.72 -4.99 -3.77
N VAL A 34 8.40 -4.81 -3.72
CA VAL A 34 7.76 -4.03 -2.67
C VAL A 34 7.87 -4.86 -1.39
N VAL A 35 8.90 -4.55 -0.60
CA VAL A 35 9.10 -5.11 0.73
C VAL A 35 7.86 -4.77 1.56
N ALA A 36 7.07 -5.80 1.88
CA ALA A 36 5.99 -5.65 2.83
C ALA A 36 6.63 -5.25 4.17
N PRO A 37 6.17 -4.15 4.78
CA PRO A 37 6.77 -3.64 6.01
C PRO A 37 6.63 -4.66 7.14
N SER A 38 7.56 -4.65 8.07
CA SER A 38 7.46 -5.49 9.27
C SER A 38 6.21 -5.11 10.07
N GLY A 39 5.52 -6.10 10.67
CA GLY A 39 4.32 -5.83 11.46
C GLY A 39 4.56 -4.85 12.63
N LEU A 40 5.80 -4.78 13.13
CA LEU A 40 6.21 -3.84 14.18
C LEU A 40 6.31 -2.40 13.68
N GLU A 41 6.74 -2.17 12.43
CA GLU A 41 6.71 -0.84 11.82
C GLU A 41 5.27 -0.34 11.71
N LEU A 42 4.35 -1.17 11.20
CA LEU A 42 2.93 -0.83 11.10
C LEU A 42 2.33 -0.42 12.45
N LEU A 43 2.71 -1.14 13.52
CA LEU A 43 2.29 -0.82 14.88
C LEU A 43 2.84 0.53 15.36
N LYS A 44 4.11 0.83 15.08
CA LYS A 44 4.71 2.14 15.38
C LYS A 44 4.01 3.28 14.64
N TRP A 45 3.70 3.10 13.35
CA TRP A 45 2.98 4.10 12.56
C TRP A 45 1.56 4.33 13.12
N SER A 46 0.84 3.27 13.46
CA SER A 46 -0.48 3.35 14.09
C SER A 46 -0.42 4.04 15.46
N LEU A 47 0.55 3.69 16.30
CA LEU A 47 0.73 4.28 17.63
C LEU A 47 1.04 5.78 17.57
N ALA A 48 1.90 6.19 16.63
CA ALA A 48 2.22 7.60 16.42
C ALA A 48 0.97 8.42 16.06
N VAL A 49 0.13 7.90 15.16
CA VAL A 49 -1.16 8.52 14.81
C VAL A 49 -2.09 8.55 16.02
N PHE A 50 -2.14 7.48 16.82
CA PHE A 50 -2.99 7.41 18.01
C PHE A 50 -2.63 8.50 19.03
N ILE A 51 -1.34 8.70 19.31
CA ILE A 51 -0.84 9.75 20.21
C ILE A 51 -1.22 11.14 19.68
N PHE A 52 -1.07 11.36 18.37
CA PHE A 52 -1.44 12.63 17.74
C PHE A 52 -2.93 12.93 17.86
N VAL A 53 -3.80 11.94 17.61
CA VAL A 53 -5.26 12.09 17.75
C VAL A 53 -5.66 12.38 19.20
N LEU A 54 -5.04 11.72 20.17
CA LEU A 54 -5.30 11.97 21.60
C LEU A 54 -4.94 13.41 22.00
N LEU A 55 -3.83 13.95 21.48
CA LEU A 55 -3.46 15.35 21.71
C LEU A 55 -4.51 16.31 21.14
N LEU A 56 -5.00 16.05 19.92
CA LEU A 56 -6.08 16.85 19.33
C LEU A 56 -7.38 16.75 20.14
N MET A 57 -7.76 15.56 20.61
CA MET A 57 -8.93 15.40 21.46
C MET A 57 -8.81 16.21 22.75
N LEU A 58 -7.64 16.17 23.41
CA LEU A 58 -7.41 16.92 24.64
C LEU A 58 -7.49 18.44 24.39
N PHE A 59 -6.83 18.91 23.33
CA PHE A 59 -6.83 20.32 22.95
C PHE A 59 -8.25 20.83 22.64
N THR A 60 -8.96 20.12 21.76
CA THR A 60 -10.34 20.44 21.38
C THR A 60 -11.27 20.42 22.59
N THR A 61 -11.17 19.40 23.45
CA THR A 61 -11.95 19.33 24.71
C THR A 61 -11.68 20.54 25.62
N GLY A 62 -10.43 20.97 25.73
CA GLY A 62 -10.08 22.16 26.52
C GLY A 62 -10.74 23.43 25.99
N ILE A 63 -10.75 23.59 24.67
CA ILE A 63 -11.42 24.72 24.00
C ILE A 63 -12.93 24.62 24.16
N ASP A 64 -13.54 23.46 23.94
CA ASP A 64 -14.98 23.25 24.07
C ASP A 64 -15.46 23.57 25.48
N PHE A 65 -14.70 23.15 26.51
CA PHE A 65 -15.02 23.45 27.90
C PHE A 65 -14.84 24.93 28.23
N GLY A 66 -13.76 25.55 27.72
CA GLY A 66 -13.49 26.98 27.89
C GLY A 66 -14.57 27.85 27.26
N LEU A 67 -14.92 27.58 26.00
CA LEU A 67 -15.97 28.28 25.27
C LEU A 67 -17.34 28.01 25.87
N GLY A 68 -17.64 26.78 26.28
CA GLY A 68 -18.89 26.44 26.95
C GLY A 68 -19.09 27.22 28.25
N LYS A 69 -18.04 27.33 29.08
CA LYS A 69 -18.07 28.15 30.30
C LYS A 69 -18.20 29.65 29.99
N LEU A 70 -17.53 30.14 28.95
CA LEU A 70 -17.62 31.54 28.53
C LEU A 70 -19.05 31.88 28.06
N MET A 71 -19.66 31.00 27.26
CA MET A 71 -21.03 31.19 26.77
C MET A 71 -22.05 31.20 27.91
N LEU A 72 -21.93 30.29 28.88
CA LEU A 72 -22.78 30.29 30.08
C LEU A 72 -22.61 31.56 30.92
N PHE A 73 -21.43 32.17 30.93
CA PHE A 73 -21.20 33.43 31.64
C PHE A 73 -21.76 34.64 30.89
N LEU A 74 -21.74 34.63 29.55
CA LEU A 74 -22.20 35.74 28.72
C LEU A 74 -23.73 35.75 28.49
N PHE A 75 -24.34 34.57 28.40
CA PHE A 75 -25.76 34.40 28.04
C PHE A 75 -26.61 33.73 29.13
N GLY A 76 -25.99 33.32 30.25
CA GLY A 76 -26.67 32.74 31.41
C GLY A 76 -27.03 33.76 32.46
#